data_AF-A0A443QI29-F1
#
_entry.id   AF-A0A443QI29-F1
#
_cell.length_a   1.000
_cell.length_b   1.000
_cell.length_c   1.000
_cell.angle_alpha   90.00
_cell.angle_beta   90.00
_cell.angle_gamma   90.00
#
_symmetry.space_group_name_H-M   'P 1'
#
loop_
_entity.id
_entity.type
_entity.pdbx_description
1 polymer ?
#
loop_
_entity_poly.entity_id
_entity_poly.type
_entity_poly.pdbx_seq_one_letter_code
_entity_poly.pdbx_strand_id
1 'polypeptide(L)' 'ILQVQMNDYKYHYHFTTFDIEIFELENFKYNFVNMTAFRLIDSSNSTVRQILREVEKFQPKGQQILNRTNVIQ' A
#
# COMPACT_ATOMS: atom_id res chain seq x y z
N ILE A 1 -13.19 8.28 20.31
CA ILE A 1 -13.73 9.28 19.35
C ILE A 1 -13.45 8.72 17.97
N LEU A 2 -14.50 8.25 17.30
CA LEU A 2 -14.44 7.51 16.05
C LEU A 2 -15.56 8.06 15.16
N GLN A 3 -15.43 9.27 14.63
CA GLN A 3 -16.47 9.76 13.71
C GLN A 3 -16.05 10.96 12.87
N VAL A 4 -15.17 10.73 11.90
CA VAL A 4 -15.48 11.27 10.58
C VAL A 4 -15.66 10.06 9.69
N GLN A 5 -16.91 9.80 9.27
CA GLN A 5 -17.27 8.72 8.35
C GLN A 5 -16.77 9.03 6.93
N MET A 6 -15.46 9.29 6.80
CA MET A 6 -14.84 9.59 5.50
C MET A 6 -14.22 8.35 4.86
N ASN A 7 -14.24 7.22 5.56
CA ASN A 7 -14.06 5.91 4.97
C ASN A 7 -15.36 5.45 4.26
N ASP A 8 -15.89 6.28 3.37
CA ASP A 8 -17.07 6.00 2.54
C ASP A 8 -16.63 6.07 1.07
N TYR A 9 -17.18 5.19 0.21
CA TYR A 9 -16.91 5.13 -1.23
C TYR A 9 -17.10 6.47 -1.97
N LYS A 10 -17.84 7.42 -1.38
CA LYS A 10 -18.00 8.78 -1.88
C LYS A 10 -16.71 9.61 -1.87
N TYR A 11 -15.71 9.22 -1.07
CA TYR A 11 -14.45 9.94 -0.97
C TYR A 11 -13.37 9.34 -1.88
N HIS A 12 -12.50 10.21 -2.38
CA HIS A 12 -11.31 9.85 -3.14
C HIS A 12 -10.09 10.49 -2.49
N TYR A 13 -9.17 9.65 -2.01
CA TYR A 13 -7.93 10.09 -1.40
C TYR A 13 -6.78 10.08 -2.40
N HIS A 14 -6.01 11.16 -2.41
CA HIS A 14 -4.74 11.23 -3.12
C HIS A 14 -3.60 11.27 -2.10
N PHE A 15 -2.74 10.25 -2.11
CA PHE A 15 -1.60 10.17 -1.22
C PHE A 15 -0.36 10.75 -1.90
N THR A 16 0.27 11.70 -1.21
CA THR A 16 1.52 12.34 -1.67
C THR A 16 2.77 11.63 -1.14
N THR A 17 2.61 10.61 -0.29
CA THR A 17 3.72 9.76 0.18
C THR A 17 4.09 8.73 -0.88
N PHE A 18 5.39 8.42 -0.97
CA PHE A 18 5.90 7.33 -1.81
C PHE A 18 5.89 5.98 -1.11
N ASP A 19 5.76 5.98 0.22
CA ASP A 19 5.81 4.78 1.05
C ASP A 19 4.41 4.27 1.39
N ILE A 20 3.43 4.40 0.48
CA ILE A 20 2.04 4.04 0.75
C ILE A 20 1.87 2.55 1.12
N GLU A 21 2.80 1.70 0.69
CA GLU A 21 2.76 0.25 0.85
C GLU A 21 3.00 -0.23 2.29
N ILE A 22 3.50 0.64 3.17
CA ILE A 22 3.74 0.30 4.58
C ILE A 22 2.55 0.63 5.49
N PHE A 23 1.50 1.25 4.94
CA PHE A 23 0.32 1.65 5.70
C PHE A 23 -0.76 0.57 5.67
N GLU A 24 -1.44 0.36 6.80
CA GLU A 24 -2.60 -0.52 6.90
C GLU A 24 -3.86 0.16 6.32
N LEU A 25 -4.25 -0.24 5.11
CA LEU A 25 -5.35 0.36 4.35
C LEU A 25 -6.61 -0.50 4.28
N GLU A 26 -6.69 -1.55 5.11
CA GLU A 26 -7.80 -2.52 5.09
C GLU A 26 -9.16 -1.85 5.24
N ASN A 27 -9.32 -0.91 6.18
CA ASN A 27 -10.59 -0.22 6.42
C ASN A 27 -11.06 0.59 5.20
N PHE A 28 -10.15 1.26 4.48
CA PHE A 28 -10.48 2.01 3.27
C PHE A 28 -10.91 1.07 2.13
N LYS A 29 -10.24 -0.07 2.02
CA LYS A 29 -10.56 -1.13 1.04
C LYS A 29 -11.92 -1.77 1.31
N TYR A 30 -12.22 -2.13 2.57
CA TYR A 30 -13.53 -2.69 2.95
C TYR A 30 -14.68 -1.74 2.65
N ASN A 31 -14.45 -0.43 2.73
CA ASN A 31 -15.46 0.58 2.42
C ASN A 31 -15.43 1.08 0.96
N PHE A 32 -14.67 0.42 0.08
CA PHE A 32 -14.59 0.75 -1.35
C PHE A 32 -14.19 2.21 -1.62
N VAL A 33 -13.34 2.77 -0.76
CA VAL A 33 -12.85 4.13 -0.92
C VAL A 33 -11.84 4.17 -2.06
N ASN A 34 -12.00 5.12 -2.98
CA ASN A 34 -11.03 5.30 -4.06
C ASN A 34 -9.75 5.91 -3.50
N MET A 35 -8.61 5.33 -3.87
CA MET A 35 -7.29 5.77 -3.44
C MET A 35 -6.35 5.83 -4.64
N THR A 36 -5.62 6.92 -4.77
CA THR A 36 -4.57 7.09 -5.78
C THR A 36 -3.29 7.53 -5.08
N ALA A 37 -2.19 6.89 -5.44
CA ALA A 37 -0.88 7.18 -4.86
C ALA A 37 0.21 6.99 -5.92
N PHE A 38 1.41 7.44 -5.60
CA PHE A 38 2.59 7.20 -6.41
C PHE A 38 3.37 6.02 -5.84
N ARG A 39 3.79 5.11 -6.71
CA ARG A 39 4.72 4.01 -6.38
C ARG A 39 6.01 4.25 -7.15
N LEU A 40 7.11 4.46 -6.42
CA LEU A 40 8.43 4.65 -7.02
C LEU A 40 9.06 3.31 -7.46
N ILE A 41 8.74 2.24 -6.76
CA ILE A 41 9.34 0.92 -6.96
C ILE A 41 8.58 0.16 -8.06
N ASP A 42 9.26 -0.18 -9.15
CA ASP A 42 8.69 -1.04 -10.19
C ASP A 42 8.70 -2.51 -9.75
N SER A 43 7.57 -2.97 -9.18
CA SER A 43 7.40 -4.35 -8.75
C SER A 43 7.19 -5.35 -9.90
N SER A 44 7.02 -4.88 -11.13
CA SER A 44 6.91 -5.74 -12.32
C SER A 44 8.28 -6.21 -12.83
N ASN A 45 9.34 -5.45 -12.53
CA ASN A 45 10.72 -5.79 -12.87
C ASN A 45 11.22 -6.99 -12.05
N SER A 46 11.68 -8.03 -12.73
CA SER A 46 12.15 -9.27 -12.09
C SER A 46 13.35 -9.06 -11.16
N THR A 47 14.27 -8.17 -11.54
CA THR A 47 15.48 -7.86 -10.75
C THR A 47 15.11 -7.11 -9.48
N VAL A 48 14.24 -6.09 -9.59
CA VAL A 48 13.73 -5.34 -8.43
C VAL A 48 13.01 -6.29 -7.48
N ARG A 49 12.16 -7.17 -8.00
CA ARG A 49 11.44 -8.16 -7.20
C ARG A 49 12.37 -9.10 -6.44
N GLN A 50 13.48 -9.51 -7.04
CA GLN A 50 14.46 -10.36 -6.36
C GLN A 50 15.17 -9.61 -5.23
N ILE A 51 15.56 -8.35 -5.46
CA ILE A 51 16.16 -7.50 -4.43
C ILE A 51 15.19 -7.31 -3.25
N LEU A 52 13.91 -7.00 -3.52
CA LEU A 52 12.91 -6.83 -2.48
C LEU A 52 12.73 -8.07 -1.59
N ARG A 53 12.83 -9.28 -2.17
CA ARG A 53 12.78 -10.54 -1.39
C ARG A 53 13.98 -10.68 -0.46
N GLU A 54 15.16 -10.23 -0.89
CA GLU A 54 16.33 -10.23 -0.02
C GLU A 54 16.20 -9.19 1.08
N VAL A 55 15.69 -7.99 0.77
CA VAL A 55 15.42 -6.92 1.74
C VAL A 55 14.41 -7.37 2.82
N GLU A 56 13.36 -8.10 2.43
CA GLU A 56 12.34 -8.62 3.35
C GLU A 56 12.94 -9.53 4.44
N LYS A 57 14.05 -10.24 4.16
CA LYS A 57 14.74 -11.07 5.17
C LYS A 57 15.34 -10.26 6.31
N PHE A 58 15.63 -8.97 6.09
CA PHE A 58 16.19 -8.06 7.09
C PHE A 58 15.12 -7.34 7.91
N GLN A 59 13.83 -7.58 7.62
CA GLN A 59 12.68 -6.98 8.30
C GLN A 59 11.94 -8.05 9.10
N PRO A 60 12.41 -8.42 10.31
CA PRO A 60 11.85 -9.52 11.10
C PRO A 60 10.45 -9.24 11.68
N LYS A 61 10.00 -7.98 11.69
CA LYS A 61 8.66 -7.55 12.15
C LYS A 61 8.18 -6.39 11.28
N GLY A 62 7.22 -6.63 10.40
CA GLY A 62 6.63 -5.62 9.51
C GLY A 62 5.64 -6.22 8.52
N GLN A 63 4.82 -5.38 7.88
CA GLN A 63 3.98 -5.77 6.75
C GLN A 63 4.86 -6.23 5.58
N GLN A 64 4.37 -7.20 4.79
CA GLN A 64 5.12 -7.70 3.64
C GLN A 64 5.40 -6.57 2.64
N ILE A 65 6.68 -6.33 2.34
CA ILE A 65 7.12 -5.29 1.40
C ILE A 65 6.63 -5.62 -0.03
N LEU A 66 6.44 -6.91 -0.32
CA LEU A 66 6.07 -7.40 -1.64
C LEU A 66 4.56 -7.50 -1.82
N ASN A 67 3.92 -6.37 -2.13
CA ASN A 67 2.62 -6.43 -2.77
C ASN A 67 2.80 -6.82 -4.26
N ARG A 68 2.40 -8.06 -4.57
CA ARG A 68 2.56 -8.67 -5.91
C ARG A 68 1.57 -8.13 -6.94
N THR A 69 0.69 -7.23 -6.54
CA THR A 69 -0.34 -6.64 -7.39
C THR A 69 -0.10 -5.13 -7.54
N ASN A 70 -0.52 -4.57 -8.68
CA ASN A 70 -0.59 -3.12 -8.88
C ASN A 70 -1.68 -2.45 -8.03
N VAL A 71 -2.27 -3.20 -7.09
CA VAL A 71 -3.33 -2.78 -6.19
C VAL A 71 -2.72 -2.63 -4.81
N ILE A 72 -2.90 -1.49 -4.16
CA ILE A 72 -2.49 -1.27 -2.77
C ILE A 72 -3.37 -2.18 -1.88
N GLN A 73 -2.77 -3.01 -1.02
CA GLN A 73 -3.45 -4.11 -0.34
C GLN A 73 -3.79 -3.83 1.11
#